data_AF-A0A935GWE5-F1
#
_entry.id   AF-A0A935GWE5-F1
#
_cell.length_a   1.000
_cell.length_b   1.000
_cell.length_c   1.000
_cell.angle_alpha   90.00
_cell.angle_beta   90.00
_cell.angle_gamma   90.00
#
_symmetry.space_group_name_H-M   'P 1'
#
loop_
_entity.id
_entity.type
_entity.pdbx_description
1 polymer ?
#
loop_
_entity_poly.entity_id
_entity_poly.type
_entity_poly.pdbx_seq_one_letter_code
_entity_poly.pdbx_strand_id
1 'polypeptide(L)' 'MLIIEAIPLWSCQNCGESYFSSQTMHEIERIKALRKSVAVNRPVAVAAFEAADA' A
#
# COMPACT_ATOMS: atom_id res chain seq x y z
N MET A 1 -3.64 10.72 5.61
CA MET A 1 -2.80 9.85 4.78
C MET A 1 -2.46 8.60 5.59
N LEU A 2 -2.50 7.41 5.01
CA LEU A 2 -2.15 6.14 5.66
C LEU A 2 -1.19 5.41 4.72
N ILE A 3 -0.05 4.98 5.25
CA ILE A 3 0.91 4.15 4.53
C ILE A 3 0.97 2.81 5.22
N ILE A 4 0.82 1.74 4.44
CA ILE A 4 0.91 0.36 4.92
C ILE A 4 2.17 -0.23 4.30
N GLU A 5 3.17 -0.51 5.12
CA GLU A 5 4.47 -1.00 4.70
C GLU A 5 4.52 -2.54 4.73
N ALA A 6 5.45 -3.13 3.99
CA ALA A 6 5.74 -4.56 3.99
C ALA A 6 4.54 -5.48 3.67
N ILE A 7 3.64 -5.06 2.77
CA ILE A 7 2.56 -5.91 2.29
C ILE A 7 3.17 -7.06 1.45
N PRO A 8 2.88 -8.34 1.76
CA PRO A 8 3.40 -9.46 0.99
C PRO A 8 2.77 -9.50 -0.39
N LEU A 9 3.58 -9.20 -1.41
CA LEU A 9 3.20 -9.17 -2.82
C LEU A 9 3.71 -10.40 -3.56
N TRP A 10 2.89 -10.96 -4.44
CA TRP A 10 3.24 -12.08 -5.30
C TRP A 10 3.28 -11.62 -6.75
N SER A 11 4.43 -11.76 -7.40
CA SER A 11 4.57 -11.40 -8.81
C SER A 11 4.57 -12.66 -9.67
N CYS A 12 3.70 -12.70 -10.68
CA CYS A 12 3.67 -13.78 -11.65
C CYS A 12 4.85 -13.64 -12.62
N GLN A 13 5.70 -14.66 -12.68
CA GLN A 13 6.88 -14.67 -13.56
C GLN A 13 6.51 -14.78 -15.05
N ASN A 14 5.26 -15.10 -15.39
CA ASN A 14 4.82 -15.29 -16.77
C ASN A 14 4.27 -14.02 -17.41
N CYS A 15 3.53 -13.20 -16.67
CA CYS A 15 2.90 -11.97 -17.20
C CYS A 15 3.36 -10.68 -16.49
N GLY A 16 4.10 -10.79 -15.38
CA GLY A 16 4.51 -9.63 -14.57
C GLY A 16 3.41 -9.06 -13.68
N GLU A 17 2.22 -9.64 -13.68
CA GLU A 17 1.12 -9.18 -12.82
C GLU A 17 1.45 -9.41 -11.33
N SER A 18 0.96 -8.48 -10.53
CA SER A 18 1.18 -8.42 -9.09
C SER A 18 -0.13 -8.75 -8.36
N TYR A 19 -0.10 -9.79 -7.54
CA TYR A 19 -1.25 -10.33 -6.83
C TYR A 19 -1.05 -10.27 -5.32
N PHE A 20 -2.16 -10.22 -4.61
CA PHE A 20 -2.23 -10.38 -3.16
C PHE A 20 -3.09 -11.58 -2.82
N SER A 21 -2.78 -12.26 -1.72
CA SER A 21 -3.64 -13.31 -1.20
C SER A 21 -4.94 -12.73 -0.65
N SER A 22 -6.00 -13.55 -0.59
CA SER A 22 -7.27 -13.14 0.03
C SER A 22 -7.09 -12.74 1.49
N GLN A 23 -6.23 -13.45 2.24
CA GLN A 23 -5.89 -13.12 3.62
C GLN A 23 -5.22 -11.74 3.73
N THR A 24 -4.26 -11.44 2.85
CA THR A 24 -3.58 -10.15 2.78
C THR A 24 -4.58 -9.02 2.52
N MET A 25 -5.50 -9.22 1.57
CA MET A 25 -6.53 -8.23 1.24
C MET A 25 -7.47 -7.97 2.42
N HIS A 26 -7.93 -9.01 3.12
CA HIS A 26 -8.76 -8.84 4.32
C HIS A 26 -8.04 -8.06 5.42
N GLU A 27 -6.76 -8.31 5.64
CA GLU A 27 -5.98 -7.58 6.65
C GLU A 27 -5.77 -6.12 6.27
N ILE A 28 -5.55 -5.81 4.99
CA ILE A 28 -5.49 -4.44 4.48
C ILE A 28 -6.82 -3.71 4.77
N GLU A 29 -7.96 -4.37 4.52
CA GLU A 29 -9.27 -3.78 4.82
C GLU A 29 -9.49 -3.56 6.32
N ARG A 30 -9.06 -4.50 7.17
CA ARG A 30 -9.08 -4.33 8.64
C ARG A 30 -8.26 -3.12 9.07
N ILE A 31 -7.04 -2.95 8.54
CA ILE A 31 -6.15 -1.82 8.85
C ILE A 31 -6.77 -0.50 8.38
N LYS A 32 -7.36 -0.46 7.18
CA LYS A 32 -8.07 0.74 6.69
C LYS A 32 -9.24 1.12 7.58
N ALA A 33 -10.06 0.14 8.00
CA ALA A 33 -11.21 0.37 8.87
C ALA A 33 -10.79 0.89 10.25
N LEU A 34 -9.71 0.34 10.80
CA LEU A 34 -9.19 0.67 12.13
C LEU A 34 -8.02 1.66 12.09
N ARG A 35 -7.90 2.47 11.03
CA ARG A 35 -6.75 3.36 10.81
C ARG A 35 -6.39 4.24 12.00
N LYS A 36 -7.37 4.69 12.79
CA LYS A 36 -7.14 5.58 13.93
C LYS A 36 -6.54 4.86 15.14
N SER A 37 -6.77 3.56 15.29
CA SER A 37 -6.28 2.77 16.42
C SER A 37 -5.02 1.98 16.09
N VAL A 38 -4.82 1.62 14.82
CA VAL A 38 -3.68 0.79 14.39
C VAL A 38 -2.53 1.62 13.82
N ALA A 39 -2.79 2.79 13.24
CA ALA A 39 -1.73 3.59 12.64
C ALA A 39 -0.92 4.36 13.70
N VAL A 40 0.40 4.32 13.55
CA VAL A 40 1.33 5.16 14.31
C VAL A 40 1.58 6.46 13.54
N ASN A 41 1.60 7.59 14.25
CA ASN A 41 1.87 8.88 13.63
C ASN A 41 3.38 9.02 13.37
N ARG A 42 3.76 9.08 12.09
CA ARG A 42 5.15 9.24 11.62
C ARG A 42 5.15 10.29 10.49
N PRO A 43 6.07 11.27 10.49
CA PRO A 43 6.23 12.17 9.36
C PRO A 43 6.75 11.38 8.15
N VAL A 44 6.15 11.61 6.97
CA VAL A 44 6.56 10.96 5.73
C VAL A 44 6.79 12.02 4.66
N ALA A 45 7.96 12.01 4.04
CA ALA A 45 8.25 12.82 2.88
C ALA A 45 7.44 12.30 1.68
N VAL A 46 6.76 13.20 0.97
CA VAL A 46 5.95 12.88 -0.21
C VAL A 46 6.50 13.68 -1.38
N ALA A 47 6.81 13.01 -2.49
CA ALA A 47 7.18 13.67 -3.72
C ALA A 47 5.94 14.19 -4.44
N ALA A 48 6.02 15.40 -4.99
CA ALA A 48 5.05 15.88 -5.95
C ALA A 48 5.44 15.37 -7.35
N PHE A 49 4.45 14.95 -8.13
CA PHE A 49 4.67 14.66 -9.55
C PHE A 49 4.72 16.00 -10.30
N GLU A 50 5.89 16.38 -10.78
CA GLU A 50 6.03 17.48 -11.73
C GLU A 50 6.00 16.88 -13.14
N ALA A 51 4.84 16.96 -13.79
CA ALA A 51 4.76 16.65 -15.21
C ALA A 51 5.71 17.61 -15.94
N ALA A 52 6.74 17.09 -16.61
CA ALA A 52 7.52 17.90 -17.53
C ALA A 52 6.57 18.29 -18.68
N ASP A 53 6.11 19.54 -18.70
CA ASP A 53 5.13 20.03 -19.66
C ASP A 53 5.59 19.82 -21.12
N ALA A 54 4.66 19.23 -21.89
CA ALA A 54 4.37 19.27 -23.33
C ALA A 54 5.52 19.27 -24.37
#